data_AF-A0A6J7KVL1-F1
#
_entry.id   AF-A0A6J7KVL1-F1
#
_cell.length_a   1.000
_cell.length_b   1.000
_cell.length_c   1.000
_cell.angle_alpha   90.00
_cell.angle_beta   90.00
_cell.angle_gamma   90.00
#
_symmetry.space_group_name_H-M   'P 1'
#
loop_
_entity.id
_entity.type
_entity.pdbx_description
1 polymer ?
#
loop_
_entity_poly.entity_id
_entity_poly.type
_entity_poly.pdbx_seq_one_letter_code
_entity_poly.pdbx_strand_id
1 'polypeptide(L)'
;MTGVGPKSALAIVSAIGVADIENAVAQDADSVFRSVSGIGPKTAKLITLTLAGKLLGSGSGVDSELVAALLGLGYKEPLVLAALREATGNDQQAKLRSALAILSSRASK
;
A
#
# COMPACT_ATOMS: atom_id res chain seq x y z
N MET A 1 14.50 16.42 -1.46
CA MET A 1 15.00 15.21 -0.77
C MET A 1 16.51 15.21 -0.89
N THR A 2 17.24 15.22 0.23
CA THR A 2 18.71 15.15 0.23
C THR A 2 19.11 13.81 0.83
N GLY A 3 19.58 12.87 0.01
CA GLY A 3 20.11 11.58 0.51
C GLY A 3 19.64 10.32 -0.22
N VAL A 4 18.64 10.41 -1.10
CA VAL A 4 18.24 9.29 -2.00
C VAL A 4 18.22 9.82 -3.43
N GLY A 5 19.19 9.39 -4.23
CA GLY A 5 19.28 9.70 -5.66
C GLY A 5 18.83 8.52 -6.53
N PRO A 6 18.80 8.67 -7.86
CA PRO A 6 18.32 7.64 -8.79
C PRO A 6 19.01 6.28 -8.63
N LYS A 7 20.35 6.28 -8.45
CA LYS A 7 21.13 5.06 -8.20
C LYS A 7 20.75 4.36 -6.89
N SER A 8 20.54 5.13 -5.83
CA SER A 8 20.17 4.59 -4.52
C SER A 8 18.74 4.06 -4.53
N ALA A 9 17.80 4.77 -5.18
CA ALA A 9 16.43 4.31 -5.36
C ALA A 9 16.39 2.98 -6.13
N LEU A 10 17.15 2.87 -7.22
CA LEU A 10 17.24 1.62 -7.97
C LEU A 10 17.83 0.48 -7.12
N ALA A 11 18.92 0.75 -6.38
CA ALA A 11 19.53 -0.26 -5.51
C ALA A 11 18.56 -0.75 -4.42
N ILE A 12 17.73 0.13 -3.85
CA ILE A 12 16.70 -0.24 -2.87
C ILE A 12 15.67 -1.17 -3.50
N VAL A 13 15.11 -0.79 -4.66
CA VAL A 13 14.07 -1.59 -5.33
C VAL A 13 14.65 -2.93 -5.79
N SER A 14 15.88 -2.96 -6.29
CA SER A 14 16.54 -4.20 -6.72
C SER A 14 16.91 -5.13 -5.56
N ALA A 15 17.23 -4.59 -4.37
CA ALA A 15 17.64 -5.40 -3.22
C ALA A 15 16.45 -5.94 -2.40
N ILE A 16 15.39 -5.14 -2.25
CA ILE A 16 14.26 -5.45 -1.36
C ILE A 16 13.05 -5.92 -2.18
N GLY A 17 12.79 -5.33 -3.35
CA GLY A 17 11.58 -5.58 -4.11
C GLY A 17 10.40 -4.73 -3.65
N VAL A 18 9.44 -4.49 -4.55
CA VAL A 18 8.35 -3.52 -4.33
C VAL A 18 7.39 -3.98 -3.22
N ALA A 19 6.99 -5.25 -3.23
CA ALA A 19 6.08 -5.79 -2.22
C ALA A 19 6.66 -5.75 -0.80
N ASP A 20 7.96 -6.04 -0.66
CA ASP A 20 8.62 -5.99 0.64
C ASP A 20 8.86 -4.54 1.12
N ILE A 21 9.06 -3.60 0.19
CA ILE A 21 9.07 -2.16 0.51
C ILE A 21 7.69 -1.74 1.04
N GLU A 22 6.60 -2.17 0.39
CA GLU A 22 5.24 -1.88 0.85
C GLU A 22 4.98 -2.44 2.24
N ASN A 23 5.34 -3.70 2.47
CA ASN A 23 5.23 -4.35 3.77
C ASN A 23 6.08 -3.66 4.84
N ALA A 24 7.33 -3.31 4.52
CA ALA A 24 8.23 -2.63 5.44
C ALA A 24 7.71 -1.25 5.83
N VAL A 25 7.12 -0.52 4.88
CA VAL A 25 6.50 0.78 5.14
C VAL A 25 5.22 0.62 5.98
N ALA A 26 4.39 -0.37 5.68
CA ALA A 26 3.17 -0.64 6.45
C ALA A 26 3.44 -1.04 7.91
N GLN A 27 4.57 -1.71 8.16
CA GLN A 27 5.00 -2.15 9.50
C GLN A 27 5.94 -1.17 10.21
N ASP A 28 6.20 0.00 9.62
CA ASP A 28 7.18 0.99 10.10
C ASP A 28 8.59 0.39 10.34
N ALA A 29 8.95 -0.61 9.54
CA ALA A 29 10.18 -1.41 9.65
C ALA A 29 11.33 -0.76 8.87
N ASP A 30 11.88 0.33 9.41
CA ASP A 30 13.02 1.06 8.81
C ASP A 30 14.31 0.21 8.70
N SER A 31 14.44 -0.84 9.50
CA SER A 31 15.54 -1.81 9.47
C SER A 31 15.75 -2.45 8.09
N VAL A 32 14.67 -2.68 7.34
CA VAL A 32 14.72 -3.27 6.00
C VAL A 32 15.53 -2.39 5.05
N PHE A 33 15.31 -1.07 5.09
CA PHE A 33 16.04 -0.12 4.24
C PHE A 33 17.52 0.01 4.61
N ARG A 34 17.87 -0.21 5.89
CA ARG A 34 19.26 -0.13 6.39
C ARG A 34 20.15 -1.26 5.87
N SER A 35 19.56 -2.34 5.35
CA SER A 35 20.29 -3.44 4.71
C SER A 35 20.92 -3.03 3.37
N VAL A 36 20.46 -1.93 2.77
CA VAL A 36 20.96 -1.43 1.48
C VAL A 36 22.20 -0.56 1.69
N SER A 37 23.27 -0.86 0.95
CA SER A 37 24.52 -0.10 1.01
C SER A 37 24.28 1.40 0.74
N GLY A 38 24.77 2.25 1.64
CA GLY A 38 24.59 3.71 1.57
C GLY A 38 23.33 4.25 2.25
N ILE A 39 22.46 3.39 2.80
CA ILE A 39 21.28 3.82 3.57
C ILE A 39 21.58 3.79 5.07
N GLY A 40 21.80 4.98 5.63
CA GLY A 40 21.96 5.15 7.08
C GLY A 40 20.62 5.20 7.83
N PRO A 41 20.64 5.15 9.18
CA PRO A 41 19.44 5.14 10.02
C PRO A 41 18.53 6.37 9.83
N LYS A 42 19.11 7.56 9.62
CA LYS A 42 18.33 8.78 9.35
C LYS A 42 17.60 8.69 8.01
N THR A 43 18.29 8.21 6.97
CA THR A 43 17.72 8.08 5.63
C THR A 43 16.65 6.99 5.60
N ALA A 44 16.90 5.84 6.24
CA ALA A 44 15.93 4.76 6.37
C ALA A 44 14.62 5.24 6.99
N LYS A 45 14.70 5.92 8.14
CA LYS A 45 13.51 6.46 8.81
C LYS A 45 12.77 7.51 7.98
N LEU A 46 13.49 8.36 7.25
CA LEU A 46 12.89 9.31 6.33
C LEU A 46 12.20 8.63 5.15
N ILE A 47 12.77 7.55 4.60
CA ILE A 47 12.17 6.74 3.54
C ILE A 47 10.86 6.15 4.05
N THR A 48 10.88 5.44 5.19
CA THR A 48 9.69 4.82 5.77
C THR A 48 8.58 5.83 6.01
N LEU A 49 8.87 6.96 6.65
CA LEU A 49 7.89 8.01 6.94
C LEU A 49 7.32 8.66 5.66
N THR A 50 8.19 8.94 4.68
CA THR A 50 7.73 9.60 3.44
C THR A 50 6.92 8.66 2.57
N LEU A 51 7.29 7.38 2.52
CA LEU A 51 6.56 6.35 1.79
C LEU A 51 5.26 5.98 2.50
N ALA A 52 5.20 6.00 3.83
CA ALA A 52 3.97 5.73 4.58
C ALA A 52 2.84 6.70 4.17
N GLY A 53 3.16 7.98 3.92
CA GLY A 53 2.18 8.95 3.42
C GLY A 53 1.77 8.75 1.94
N LYS A 54 2.50 7.93 1.17
CA LYS A 54 2.32 7.77 -0.28
C LYS A 54 1.85 6.38 -0.72
N LEU A 55 2.19 5.34 0.04
CA LEU A 55 1.86 3.94 -0.26
C LEU A 55 0.49 3.50 0.26
N LEU A 56 -0.25 4.39 0.92
CA LEU A 56 -1.60 4.13 1.41
C LEU A 56 -2.61 3.73 0.29
N GLY A 57 -2.24 3.77 -0.99
CA GLY A 57 -3.10 3.39 -2.12
C GLY A 57 -2.59 2.23 -2.99
N SER A 58 -1.40 1.68 -2.77
CA SER A 58 -0.88 0.57 -3.58
C SER A 58 -1.42 -0.76 -3.06
N GLY A 59 -2.67 -1.08 -3.42
CA GLY A 59 -3.17 -2.45 -3.33
C GLY A 59 -2.58 -3.31 -4.46
N SER A 60 -2.66 -4.63 -4.31
CA SER A 60 -2.32 -5.61 -5.35
C SER A 60 -3.00 -5.21 -6.68
N GLY A 61 -2.47 -5.59 -7.86
CA GLY A 61 -3.11 -5.27 -9.15
C GLY A 61 -4.60 -5.67 -9.22
N VAL A 62 -4.97 -6.74 -8.51
CA VAL A 62 -6.35 -7.18 -8.28
C VAL A 62 -7.17 -6.12 -7.52
N ASP A 63 -6.62 -5.56 -6.45
CA ASP A 63 -7.30 -4.54 -5.65
C ASP A 63 -7.53 -3.26 -6.46
N SER A 64 -6.63 -2.91 -7.38
CA SER A 64 -6.83 -1.79 -8.33
C SER A 64 -8.07 -1.98 -9.22
N GLU A 65 -8.27 -3.20 -9.75
CA GLU A 65 -9.44 -3.52 -10.56
C GLU A 65 -10.73 -3.51 -9.73
N LEU A 66 -10.70 -4.00 -8.49
CA LEU A 66 -11.83 -3.89 -7.57
C LEU A 66 -12.14 -2.42 -7.21
N VAL A 67 -11.12 -1.60 -6.97
CA VAL A 67 -11.30 -0.16 -6.71
C VAL A 67 -12.02 0.50 -7.87
N ALA A 68 -11.56 0.27 -9.11
CA ALA A 68 -12.19 0.83 -10.30
C ALA A 68 -13.65 0.38 -10.46
N ALA A 69 -13.95 -0.90 -10.22
CA ALA A 69 -15.31 -1.42 -10.26
C ALA A 69 -16.23 -0.77 -9.20
N LEU A 70 -15.74 -0.63 -7.96
CA LEU A 70 -16.52 -0.03 -6.86
C LEU A 70 -16.72 1.48 -7.04
N LEU A 71 -15.72 2.20 -7.58
CA LEU A 71 -15.86 3.60 -7.99
C LEU A 71 -16.88 3.76 -9.12
N GLY A 72 -16.87 2.85 -10.11
CA GLY A 72 -17.85 2.83 -11.20
C GLY A 72 -19.30 2.60 -10.73
N LEU A 73 -19.48 1.93 -9.58
CA LEU A 73 -20.78 1.81 -8.91
C LEU A 73 -21.22 3.09 -8.16
N GLY A 74 -20.37 4.10 -8.06
CA GLY A 74 -20.66 5.37 -7.41
C GLY A 74 -20.25 5.46 -5.93
N TYR A 75 -19.48 4.50 -5.41
CA TYR A 75 -18.94 4.60 -4.05
C TYR A 75 -17.77 5.59 -3.98
N LYS A 76 -17.58 6.23 -2.82
CA LYS A 76 -16.47 7.18 -2.61
C LYS A 76 -15.15 6.43 -2.42
N GLU A 77 -14.09 6.87 -3.11
CA GLU A 77 -12.73 6.32 -3.02
C GLU A 77 -12.21 6.02 -1.60
N PRO A 78 -12.31 6.95 -0.63
CA PRO A 78 -11.84 6.66 0.73
C PRO A 78 -12.62 5.54 1.44
N LEU A 79 -13.90 5.35 1.10
CA LEU A 79 -14.70 4.26 1.65
C LEU A 79 -14.32 2.92 1.00
N VAL A 80 -14.08 2.93 -0.31
CA VAL A 80 -13.67 1.75 -1.09
C VAL A 80 -12.33 1.21 -0.60
N LEU A 81 -11.33 2.08 -0.41
CA LEU A 81 -10.01 1.67 0.10
C LEU A 81 -10.09 1.11 1.53
N ALA A 82 -10.94 1.70 2.39
CA ALA A 82 -11.16 1.18 3.72
C ALA A 82 -11.82 -0.21 3.70
N ALA A 83 -12.85 -0.38 2.86
CA ALA A 83 -13.55 -1.65 2.73
C ALA A 83 -12.66 -2.76 2.16
N LEU A 84 -11.80 -2.46 1.18
CA LEU A 84 -10.88 -3.44 0.60
C LEU A 84 -9.77 -3.88 1.55
N ARG A 85 -9.35 -3.03 2.49
CA ARG A 85 -8.41 -3.41 3.56
C ARG A 85 -9.01 -4.40 4.55
N GLU A 86 -10.31 -4.26 4.81
CA GLU A 86 -11.05 -5.11 5.74
C GLU A 86 -11.67 -6.34 5.02
N ALA A 87 -11.73 -6.31 3.69
CA ALA A 87 -12.26 -7.38 2.87
C ALA A 87 -11.41 -8.65 2.97
N THR A 88 -12.00 -9.70 3.53
CA THR A 88 -11.43 -11.05 3.55
C THR A 88 -11.89 -11.86 2.34
N GLY A 89 -10.97 -12.63 1.74
CA GLY A 89 -11.25 -13.55 0.64
C GLY A 89 -9.99 -13.93 -0.14
N ASN A 90 -9.87 -15.21 -0.52
CA ASN A 90 -8.76 -15.69 -1.35
C ASN A 90 -8.96 -15.38 -2.84
N ASP A 91 -10.22 -15.24 -3.29
CA ASP A 91 -10.56 -14.96 -4.68
C ASP A 91 -11.08 -13.53 -4.86
N GLN A 92 -10.89 -12.97 -6.06
CA GLN A 92 -11.37 -11.64 -6.45
C GLN A 92 -12.88 -11.48 -6.21
N GLN A 93 -13.68 -12.49 -6.55
CA GLN A 93 -15.13 -12.46 -6.30
C GLN A 93 -15.48 -12.50 -4.80
N ALA A 94 -14.71 -13.23 -3.99
CA ALA A 94 -14.94 -13.30 -2.54
C ALA A 94 -14.61 -11.95 -1.89
N LYS A 95 -13.48 -11.34 -2.26
CA LYS A 95 -13.11 -9.98 -1.84
C LYS A 95 -14.14 -8.93 -2.26
N LEU A 96 -14.66 -9.02 -3.48
CA LEU A 96 -15.67 -8.07 -3.97
C LEU A 96 -16.97 -8.14 -3.15
N ARG A 97 -17.45 -9.36 -2.87
CA ARG A 97 -18.66 -9.55 -2.06
C ARG A 97 -18.47 -9.06 -0.63
N SER A 98 -17.33 -9.35 0.01
CA SER A 98 -17.05 -8.88 1.37
C SER A 98 -16.90 -7.36 1.42
N ALA A 99 -16.20 -6.75 0.46
CA ALA A 99 -16.09 -5.29 0.35
C ALA A 99 -17.47 -4.61 0.18
N LEU A 100 -18.34 -5.16 -0.68
CA LEU A 100 -19.71 -4.64 -0.87
C LEU A 100 -20.58 -4.78 0.40
N ALA A 101 -20.45 -5.89 1.13
CA ALA A 101 -21.16 -6.08 2.39
C ALA A 101 -20.75 -5.02 3.44
N ILE A 102 -19.44 -4.73 3.54
CA ILE A 102 -18.91 -3.69 4.43
C ILE A 102 -19.43 -2.32 4.01
N LEU A 103 -19.37 -1.98 2.72
CA LEU A 103 -19.84 -0.70 2.19
C LEU A 103 -21.35 -0.49 2.38
N SER A 104 -22.16 -1.53 2.14
CA SER A 104 -23.62 -1.46 2.34
C SER A 104 -23.99 -1.25 3.81
N SER A 105 -23.28 -1.92 4.74
CA SER A 105 -23.48 -1.69 6.18
C SER A 105 -23.17 -0.25 6.61
N ARG A 106 -22.23 0.41 5.91
CA ARG A 106 -21.80 1.79 6.18
C ARG A 106 -22.64 2.84 5.49
N ALA A 107 -23.30 2.50 4.38
CA ALA A 107 -24.20 3.38 3.63
C ALA A 107 -25.59 3.49 4.27
N SER A 108 -25.95 2.56 5.17
CA SER A 108 -27.23 2.54 5.89
C SER A 108 -27.26 3.42 7.17
N LYS A 109 -26.22 4.20 7.43
CA LYS A 109 -26.11 5.12 8.56
C LYS A 109 -25.75 6.51 8.08
#